data_AF-A0A0G1CKB0-F1
#
_entry.id   AF-A0A0G1CKB0-F1
#
_cell.length_a   1.000
_cell.length_b   1.000
_cell.length_c   1.000
_cell.angle_alpha   90.00
_cell.angle_beta   90.00
_cell.angle_gamma   90.00
#
_symmetry.space_group_name_H-M   'P 1'
#
loop_
_entity.id
_entity.type
_entity.pdbx_description
1 polymer ?
#
loop_
_entity_poly.entity_id
_entity_poly.type
_entity_poly.pdbx_seq_one_letter_code
_entity_poly.pdbx_strand_id
1 'polypeptide(L)'
;MNQKTSTESVRFAPLALALALALALLALLGLVAISAHAEVDKADDAGSAQKKTQLDDARQERNIFSEVDTNESEEVMVLDDVSDDFQNMEKREEKQVLLEEQKTAFAEDRAKRLDAYRSFLEKKRNSITVRAKEHQEERRLKQTTYRAALSLSAQVRLGQYAERIVIRMDAALVRLEQIAERIATRIEKTEEKGVDLTDAKVELANVRILLEDAHEYVSLIGEVSTETLTSETPKQQMQDIRDAVELAKDCINSIRGALTETVKLIRAGIEKETRTEEEVKVEGIEDDLTTATSTETETTSDTQ
;
A
#
# COMPACT_ATOMS: atom_id res chain seq x y z
N MET A 1 -44.62 39.96 -23.63
CA MET A 1 -44.08 39.18 -22.51
C MET A 1 -42.57 39.36 -22.51
N ASN A 2 -42.06 40.24 -21.64
CA ASN A 2 -40.62 40.52 -21.51
C ASN A 2 -40.14 39.87 -20.20
N GLN A 3 -39.32 38.82 -20.31
CA GLN A 3 -38.66 38.22 -19.15
C GLN A 3 -37.30 38.89 -18.96
N LYS A 4 -37.13 39.54 -17.81
CA LYS A 4 -35.85 40.08 -17.33
C LYS A 4 -35.05 38.93 -16.71
N THR A 5 -33.86 38.65 -17.23
CA THR A 5 -32.89 37.74 -16.63
C THR A 5 -32.11 38.47 -15.53
N SER A 6 -32.20 37.96 -14.31
CA SER A 6 -31.48 38.45 -13.13
C SER A 6 -30.03 37.97 -13.16
N THR A 7 -29.08 38.91 -13.17
CA THR A 7 -27.64 38.67 -13.07
C THR A 7 -27.16 39.09 -11.69
N GLU A 8 -27.26 38.21 -10.70
CA GLU A 8 -26.60 38.37 -9.41
C GLU A 8 -26.08 37.02 -8.90
N SER A 9 -24.80 36.69 -9.16
CA SER A 9 -24.08 35.65 -8.41
C SER A 9 -22.59 35.55 -8.80
N VAL A 10 -21.80 36.63 -8.69
CA VAL A 10 -20.33 36.51 -8.79
C VAL A 10 -19.63 37.46 -7.81
N ARG A 11 -19.67 37.17 -6.50
CA ARG A 11 -18.84 37.90 -5.51
C ARG A 11 -18.23 37.07 -4.36
N PHE A 12 -18.34 35.73 -4.35
CA PHE A 12 -17.83 34.90 -3.24
C PHE A 12 -16.50 34.15 -3.51
N ALA A 13 -15.88 34.32 -4.68
CA ALA A 13 -14.65 33.58 -5.04
C ALA A 13 -13.37 33.87 -4.20
N PRO A 14 -13.10 35.08 -3.66
CA PRO A 14 -11.77 35.36 -3.12
C PRO A 14 -11.49 34.70 -1.75
N LEU A 15 -12.53 34.38 -0.97
CA LEU A 15 -12.35 33.78 0.37
C LEU A 15 -12.00 32.29 0.31
N ALA A 16 -12.56 31.55 -0.65
CA ALA A 16 -12.26 30.13 -0.81
C ALA A 16 -10.79 29.89 -1.22
N LEU A 17 -10.25 30.77 -2.07
CA LEU A 17 -8.87 30.66 -2.55
C LEU A 17 -7.85 30.99 -1.45
N ALA A 18 -8.16 31.96 -0.57
CA ALA A 18 -7.30 32.29 0.57
C ALA A 18 -7.22 31.16 1.61
N LEU A 19 -8.33 30.45 1.85
CA LEU A 19 -8.38 29.35 2.82
C LEU A 19 -7.63 28.10 2.31
N ALA A 20 -7.72 27.80 1.02
CA ALA A 20 -6.96 26.72 0.39
C ALA A 20 -5.44 26.95 0.46
N LEU A 21 -5.00 28.20 0.26
CA LEU A 21 -3.57 28.57 0.29
C LEU A 21 -3.00 28.50 1.72
N ALA A 22 -3.79 28.88 2.74
CA ALA A 22 -3.40 28.77 4.14
C ALA A 22 -3.22 27.31 4.61
N LEU A 23 -4.09 26.40 4.16
CA LEU A 23 -3.99 24.96 4.47
C LEU A 23 -2.76 24.32 3.80
N ALA A 24 -2.45 24.71 2.56
CA ALA A 24 -1.25 24.21 1.86
C ALA A 24 0.06 24.61 2.56
N LEU A 25 0.12 25.83 3.12
CA LEU A 25 1.30 26.32 3.87
C LEU A 25 1.52 25.58 5.19
N LEU A 26 0.45 25.23 5.91
CA LEU A 26 0.54 24.44 7.15
C LEU A 26 1.01 23.00 6.90
N ALA A 27 0.59 22.38 5.78
CA ALA A 27 1.05 21.03 5.41
C ALA A 27 2.55 20.99 5.08
N LEU A 28 3.08 22.03 4.43
CA LEU A 28 4.49 22.15 4.08
C LEU A 28 5.40 22.34 5.31
N LEU A 29 4.93 23.08 6.32
CA LEU A 29 5.66 23.26 7.59
C LEU A 29 5.72 21.98 8.44
N GLY A 30 4.69 21.12 8.37
CA GLY A 30 4.68 19.83 9.07
C GLY A 30 5.68 18.82 8.53
N LEU A 31 5.99 18.85 7.22
CA LEU A 31 6.87 17.87 6.59
C LEU A 31 8.36 18.10 6.91
N VAL A 32 8.77 19.35 7.18
CA VAL A 32 10.17 19.70 7.48
C VAL A 32 10.59 19.30 8.89
N ALA A 33 9.65 19.13 9.82
CA ALA A 33 9.95 18.75 11.20
C ALA A 33 10.25 17.23 11.38
N ILE A 34 9.91 16.38 10.41
CA ILE A 34 10.02 14.92 10.55
C ILE A 34 11.34 14.39 9.96
N SER A 35 12.00 15.13 9.07
CA SER A 35 13.24 14.69 8.41
C SER A 35 14.52 14.86 9.23
N ALA A 36 14.46 15.43 10.45
CA ALA A 36 15.65 15.66 11.28
C ALA A 36 15.98 14.55 12.32
N HIS A 37 15.22 13.46 12.38
CA HIS A 37 15.41 12.41 13.41
C HIS A 37 15.52 10.96 12.89
N ALA A 38 15.79 10.75 11.60
CA ALA A 38 15.87 9.41 11.02
C ALA A 38 17.30 9.00 10.61
N GLU A 39 18.29 9.18 11.48
CA GLU A 39 19.63 8.64 11.23
C GLU A 39 20.40 8.38 12.52
N VAL A 40 20.04 7.34 13.29
CA VAL A 40 20.93 6.67 14.25
C VAL A 40 20.55 5.18 14.36
N ASP A 41 21.41 4.37 13.75
CA ASP A 41 21.85 3.01 14.11
C ASP A 41 20.85 1.86 14.22
N LYS A 42 20.77 1.13 13.10
CA LYS A 42 20.57 -0.32 13.07
C LYS A 42 21.89 -1.01 13.42
N ALA A 43 22.00 -1.53 14.63
CA ALA A 43 23.00 -2.54 14.97
C ALA A 43 22.37 -3.60 15.88
N ASP A 44 22.55 -4.86 15.47
CA ASP A 44 22.56 -6.07 16.29
C ASP A 44 21.24 -6.54 16.93
N ASP A 45 20.42 -7.26 16.16
CA ASP A 45 19.42 -8.18 16.73
C ASP A 45 19.44 -9.55 16.01
N ALA A 46 20.63 -10.15 15.99
CA ALA A 46 20.84 -11.53 15.55
C ALA A 46 21.69 -12.27 16.60
N GLY A 47 21.20 -12.35 17.83
CA GLY A 47 21.90 -13.11 18.87
C GLY A 47 21.26 -13.05 20.24
N SER A 48 20.45 -14.06 20.57
CA SER A 48 20.47 -14.77 21.87
C SER A 48 19.14 -15.46 22.21
N ALA A 49 18.60 -16.24 21.28
CA ALA A 49 17.59 -17.26 21.59
C ALA A 49 18.14 -18.49 22.34
N GLN A 50 19.33 -18.41 22.95
CA GLN A 50 20.04 -19.55 23.55
C GLN A 50 20.31 -19.42 25.07
N LYS A 51 19.61 -18.55 25.80
CA LYS A 51 19.82 -18.38 27.25
C LYS A 51 18.60 -18.72 28.10
N LYS A 52 17.99 -19.90 27.86
CA LYS A 52 16.85 -20.40 28.64
C LYS A 52 16.96 -21.83 29.19
N THR A 53 18.15 -22.42 29.22
CA THR A 53 18.36 -23.80 29.73
C THR A 53 19.53 -23.96 30.69
N GLN A 54 19.88 -22.95 31.49
CA GLN A 54 20.94 -23.07 32.52
C GLN A 54 20.64 -22.33 33.83
N LEU A 55 19.39 -22.33 34.30
CA LEU A 55 19.08 -21.73 35.61
C LEU A 55 18.16 -22.57 36.50
N ASP A 56 17.97 -23.85 36.16
CA ASP A 56 17.26 -24.81 37.01
C ASP A 56 18.19 -25.82 37.72
N ASP A 57 19.50 -25.84 37.43
CA ASP A 57 20.46 -26.77 38.07
C ASP A 57 21.12 -26.23 39.35
N ALA A 58 20.88 -24.98 39.75
CA ALA A 58 21.54 -24.37 40.92
C ALA A 58 20.78 -24.55 42.26
N ARG A 59 19.77 -25.43 42.32
CA ARG A 59 18.91 -25.60 43.50
C ARG A 59 18.96 -26.98 44.15
N GLN A 60 20.00 -27.77 43.89
CA GLN A 60 20.12 -29.15 44.41
C GLN A 60 21.33 -29.42 45.33
N GLU A 61 22.11 -28.40 45.73
CA GLU A 61 23.34 -28.62 46.54
C GLU A 61 23.41 -27.84 47.87
N ARG A 62 22.32 -27.77 48.65
CA ARG A 62 22.41 -27.27 50.04
C ARG A 62 21.67 -28.11 51.09
N ASN A 63 21.77 -29.43 50.93
CA ASN A 63 21.50 -30.41 51.99
C ASN A 63 22.74 -31.28 52.23
N ILE A 64 23.87 -30.65 52.56
CA ILE A 64 25.09 -31.33 53.00
C ILE A 64 25.67 -30.55 54.18
N PHE A 65 25.10 -30.73 55.36
CA PHE A 65 25.89 -30.78 56.59
C PHE A 65 25.17 -31.70 57.57
N SER A 66 25.56 -32.96 57.44
CA SER A 66 25.32 -34.08 58.33
C SER A 66 25.82 -33.79 59.74
N GLU A 67 25.06 -34.30 60.72
CA GLU A 67 25.52 -35.06 61.88
C GLU A 67 27.03 -34.97 62.20
N VAL A 68 27.35 -34.34 63.32
CA VAL A 68 28.53 -34.67 64.11
C VAL A 68 28.03 -35.13 65.47
N ASP A 69 28.04 -36.44 65.62
CA ASP A 69 27.95 -37.17 66.87
C ASP A 69 29.21 -36.98 67.72
N THR A 70 29.10 -37.45 68.97
CA THR A 70 30.11 -37.50 70.06
C THR A 70 30.17 -36.22 70.90
N ASN A 71 30.15 -36.27 72.24
CA ASN A 71 30.70 -37.30 73.10
C ASN A 71 30.05 -37.28 74.50
N GLU A 72 29.80 -38.46 75.05
CA GLU A 72 29.60 -38.69 76.48
C GLU A 72 30.87 -38.33 77.24
N SER A 73 30.78 -37.56 78.32
CA SER A 73 31.70 -37.69 79.45
C SER A 73 31.20 -36.93 80.69
N GLU A 74 31.00 -37.71 81.74
CA GLU A 74 31.39 -37.42 83.12
C GLU A 74 30.55 -36.44 83.95
N GLU A 75 29.54 -37.07 84.55
CA GLU A 75 29.02 -36.86 85.90
C GLU A 75 30.15 -36.82 86.95
N VAL A 76 30.37 -35.66 87.59
CA VAL A 76 31.07 -35.56 88.88
C VAL A 76 30.25 -34.64 89.80
N MET A 77 29.69 -35.26 90.84
CA MET A 77 29.12 -34.61 92.03
C MET A 77 30.16 -33.72 92.72
N VAL A 78 29.82 -32.45 92.93
CA VAL A 78 30.39 -31.64 94.02
C VAL A 78 29.22 -31.01 94.77
N LEU A 79 28.99 -31.56 95.96
CA LEU A 79 28.02 -31.13 96.96
C LEU A 79 28.81 -30.30 97.98
N ASP A 80 28.82 -28.99 97.79
CA ASP A 80 29.13 -27.97 98.82
C ASP A 80 28.98 -26.60 98.13
N ASP A 81 27.83 -25.93 98.31
CA ASP A 81 27.73 -24.45 98.38
C ASP A 81 26.27 -23.95 98.34
N VAL A 82 25.58 -24.02 99.47
CA VAL A 82 24.22 -23.49 99.63
C VAL A 82 24.22 -21.95 99.82
N SER A 83 25.40 -21.31 99.93
CA SER A 83 25.53 -19.85 100.11
C SER A 83 25.85 -19.08 98.82
N ASP A 84 26.31 -19.74 97.76
CA ASP A 84 26.65 -19.13 96.46
C ASP A 84 25.46 -19.12 95.47
N ASP A 85 24.42 -19.90 95.78
CA ASP A 85 23.20 -20.02 94.97
C ASP A 85 22.39 -18.71 94.89
N PHE A 86 22.37 -17.90 95.96
CA PHE A 86 21.65 -16.62 95.95
C PHE A 86 22.33 -15.57 95.05
N GLN A 87 23.66 -15.47 95.06
CA GLN A 87 24.38 -14.57 94.16
C GLN A 87 24.34 -15.05 92.70
N ASN A 88 24.30 -16.37 92.49
CA ASN A 88 24.12 -16.95 91.16
C ASN A 88 22.70 -16.79 90.61
N MET A 89 21.68 -16.77 91.48
CA MET A 89 20.29 -16.43 91.12
C MET A 89 20.17 -14.98 90.66
N GLU A 90 20.71 -14.01 91.42
CA GLU A 90 20.68 -12.59 91.06
C GLU A 90 21.41 -12.32 89.72
N LYS A 91 22.61 -12.91 89.53
CA LYS A 91 23.33 -12.84 88.24
C LYS A 91 22.58 -13.51 87.09
N ARG A 92 21.78 -14.55 87.35
CA ARG A 92 20.93 -15.19 86.34
C ARG A 92 19.75 -14.30 85.96
N GLU A 93 19.14 -13.62 86.93
CA GLU A 93 18.05 -12.67 86.69
C GLU A 93 18.53 -11.45 85.89
N GLU A 94 19.66 -10.83 86.27
CA GLU A 94 20.27 -9.73 85.51
C GLU A 94 20.63 -10.16 84.08
N LYS A 95 21.18 -11.36 83.90
CA LYS A 95 21.48 -11.92 82.59
C LYS A 95 20.21 -12.18 81.77
N GLN A 96 19.11 -12.61 82.40
CA GLN A 96 17.84 -12.80 81.72
C GLN A 96 17.25 -11.47 81.26
N VAL A 97 17.27 -10.45 82.11
CA VAL A 97 16.81 -9.09 81.75
C VAL A 97 17.64 -8.55 80.58
N LEU A 98 18.97 -8.66 80.63
CA LEU A 98 19.85 -8.22 79.55
C LEU A 98 19.63 -9.01 78.25
N LEU A 99 19.38 -10.32 78.34
CA LEU A 99 19.02 -11.13 77.17
C LEU A 99 17.66 -10.75 76.59
N GLU A 100 16.68 -10.41 77.41
CA GLU A 100 15.38 -9.93 76.97
C GLU A 100 15.49 -8.56 76.28
N GLU A 101 16.26 -7.62 76.85
CA GLU A 101 16.57 -6.34 76.23
C GLU A 101 17.31 -6.51 74.89
N GLN A 102 18.27 -7.44 74.81
CA GLN A 102 18.94 -7.75 73.55
C GLN A 102 17.98 -8.36 72.52
N LYS A 103 17.07 -9.24 72.95
CA LYS A 103 16.06 -9.84 72.06
C LYS A 103 15.08 -8.79 71.55
N THR A 104 14.61 -7.86 72.39
CA THR A 104 13.71 -6.80 71.98
C THR A 104 14.42 -5.81 71.06
N ALA A 105 15.64 -5.37 71.39
CA ALA A 105 16.45 -4.51 70.54
C ALA A 105 16.72 -5.15 69.16
N PHE A 106 17.04 -6.44 69.13
CA PHE A 106 17.24 -7.18 67.88
C PHE A 106 15.93 -7.34 67.09
N ALA A 107 14.81 -7.60 67.77
CA ALA A 107 13.49 -7.67 67.14
C ALA A 107 13.08 -6.33 66.52
N GLU A 108 13.33 -5.22 67.21
CA GLU A 108 13.09 -3.87 66.72
C GLU A 108 13.97 -3.51 65.51
N ASP A 109 15.28 -3.80 65.56
CA ASP A 109 16.19 -3.58 64.42
C ASP A 109 15.75 -4.41 63.20
N ARG A 110 15.39 -5.69 63.44
CA ARG A 110 14.87 -6.57 62.40
C ARG A 110 13.57 -6.02 61.80
N ALA A 111 12.65 -5.51 62.62
CA ALA A 111 11.42 -4.89 62.13
C ALA A 111 11.71 -3.64 61.28
N LYS A 112 12.59 -2.74 61.74
CA LYS A 112 13.01 -1.55 60.98
C LYS A 112 13.63 -1.92 59.63
N ARG A 113 14.49 -2.94 59.57
CA ARG A 113 15.08 -3.44 58.32
C ARG A 113 14.02 -4.00 57.37
N LEU A 114 13.05 -4.76 57.88
CA LEU A 114 11.96 -5.31 57.06
C LEU A 114 11.06 -4.22 56.50
N ASP A 115 10.75 -3.18 57.26
CA ASP A 115 9.93 -2.07 56.78
C ASP A 115 10.69 -1.20 55.76
N ALA A 116 11.98 -0.93 55.99
CA ALA A 116 12.83 -0.29 55.00
C ALA A 116 12.90 -1.11 53.70
N TYR A 117 13.03 -2.43 53.80
CA TYR A 117 13.06 -3.32 52.64
C TYR A 117 11.71 -3.36 51.91
N ARG A 118 10.59 -3.45 52.63
CA ARG A 118 9.24 -3.39 52.07
C ARG A 118 9.00 -2.09 51.32
N SER A 119 9.33 -0.95 51.93
CA SER A 119 9.17 0.36 51.28
C SER A 119 10.08 0.53 50.04
N PHE A 120 11.29 -0.03 50.06
CA PHE A 120 12.17 -0.06 48.89
C PHE A 120 11.57 -0.91 47.75
N LEU A 121 11.07 -2.12 48.06
CA LEU A 121 10.42 -2.97 47.08
C LEU A 121 9.15 -2.34 46.51
N GLU A 122 8.36 -1.66 47.33
CA GLU A 122 7.18 -0.93 46.88
C GLU A 122 7.55 0.23 45.94
N LYS A 123 8.56 1.04 46.30
CA LYS A 123 9.11 2.09 45.41
C LYS A 123 9.60 1.51 44.09
N LYS A 124 10.31 0.38 44.12
CA LYS A 124 10.82 -0.30 42.92
C LYS A 124 9.67 -0.88 42.07
N ARG A 125 8.64 -1.45 42.70
CA ARG A 125 7.44 -1.92 42.02
C ARG A 125 6.71 -0.76 41.35
N ASN A 126 6.53 0.35 42.05
CA ASN A 126 5.87 1.54 41.54
C ASN A 126 6.64 2.18 40.38
N SER A 127 7.97 2.25 40.44
CA SER A 127 8.76 2.77 39.33
C SER A 127 8.72 1.87 38.09
N ILE A 128 8.71 0.55 38.28
CA ILE A 128 8.54 -0.41 37.17
C ILE A 128 7.16 -0.29 36.54
N THR A 129 6.09 -0.17 37.33
CA THR A 129 4.72 -0.05 36.79
C THR A 129 4.52 1.28 36.06
N VAL A 130 5.08 2.38 36.56
CA VAL A 130 5.05 3.68 35.88
C VAL A 130 5.79 3.59 34.54
N ARG A 131 7.03 3.10 34.52
CA ARG A 131 7.81 2.94 33.27
C ARG A 131 7.12 2.01 32.27
N ALA A 132 6.51 0.94 32.73
CA ALA A 132 5.77 0.01 31.87
C ALA A 132 4.56 0.67 31.21
N LYS A 133 3.82 1.51 31.96
CA LYS A 133 2.70 2.29 31.45
C LYS A 133 3.15 3.35 30.45
N GLU A 134 4.19 4.13 30.79
CA GLU A 134 4.77 5.14 29.89
C GLU A 134 5.21 4.51 28.56
N HIS A 135 5.94 3.39 28.59
CA HIS A 135 6.32 2.68 27.37
C HIS A 135 5.12 2.11 26.60
N GLN A 136 4.07 1.67 27.28
CA GLN A 136 2.86 1.19 26.62
C GLN A 136 2.15 2.34 25.88
N GLU A 137 2.05 3.51 26.50
CA GLU A 137 1.46 4.71 25.90
C GLU A 137 2.30 5.22 24.73
N GLU A 138 3.63 5.28 24.88
CA GLU A 138 4.55 5.67 23.83
C GLU A 138 4.43 4.74 22.60
N ARG A 139 4.37 3.42 22.80
CA ARG A 139 4.16 2.45 21.72
C ARG A 139 2.81 2.64 21.04
N ARG A 140 1.75 2.91 21.81
CA ARG A 140 0.42 3.19 21.25
C ARG A 140 0.42 4.43 20.39
N LEU A 141 1.03 5.52 20.85
CA LEU A 141 1.16 6.76 20.08
C LEU A 141 2.00 6.56 18.81
N LYS A 142 3.14 5.87 18.90
CA LYS A 142 3.96 5.53 17.72
C LYS A 142 3.19 4.67 16.72
N GLN A 143 2.38 3.73 17.19
CA GLN A 143 1.56 2.88 16.31
C GLN A 143 0.46 3.69 15.61
N THR A 144 -0.21 4.62 16.30
CA THR A 144 -1.27 5.43 15.69
C THR A 144 -0.69 6.42 14.68
N THR A 145 0.40 7.11 15.00
CA THR A 145 1.06 8.04 14.07
C THR A 145 1.64 7.31 12.85
N TYR A 146 2.27 6.16 13.05
CA TYR A 146 2.80 5.35 11.95
C TYR A 146 1.68 4.82 11.04
N ARG A 147 0.56 4.36 11.62
CA ARG A 147 -0.62 3.94 10.83
C ARG A 147 -1.20 5.08 10.01
N ALA A 148 -1.31 6.27 10.58
CA ALA A 148 -1.79 7.47 9.87
C ALA A 148 -0.84 7.90 8.74
N ALA A 149 0.48 7.88 8.99
CA ALA A 149 1.47 8.17 7.96
C ALA A 149 1.42 7.15 6.80
N LEU A 150 1.25 5.86 7.12
CA LEU A 150 1.09 4.81 6.13
C LEU A 150 -0.19 4.96 5.30
N SER A 151 -1.32 5.34 5.92
CA SER A 151 -2.57 5.54 5.19
C SER A 151 -2.47 6.72 4.23
N LEU A 152 -1.86 7.84 4.65
CA LEU A 152 -1.61 9.00 3.79
C LEU A 152 -0.67 8.65 2.62
N SER A 153 0.44 7.95 2.90
CA SER A 153 1.36 7.49 1.87
C SER A 153 0.71 6.51 0.89
N ALA A 154 -0.21 5.67 1.36
CA ALA A 154 -0.99 4.79 0.49
C ALA A 154 -1.94 5.60 -0.42
N GLN A 155 -2.68 6.58 0.12
CA GLN A 155 -3.56 7.45 -0.67
C GLN A 155 -2.79 8.19 -1.76
N VAL A 156 -1.63 8.79 -1.44
CA VAL A 156 -0.80 9.49 -2.44
C VAL A 156 -0.35 8.55 -3.56
N ARG A 157 0.11 7.34 -3.21
CA ARG A 157 0.54 6.34 -4.21
C ARG A 157 -0.61 5.88 -5.11
N LEU A 158 -1.80 5.72 -4.54
CA LEU A 158 -2.99 5.33 -5.29
C LEU A 158 -3.45 6.44 -6.23
N GLY A 159 -3.47 7.70 -5.77
CA GLY A 159 -3.79 8.84 -6.63
C GLY A 159 -2.84 8.98 -7.80
N GLN A 160 -1.52 8.90 -7.54
CA GLN A 160 -0.51 8.92 -8.61
C GLN A 160 -0.60 7.73 -9.57
N TYR A 161 -1.13 6.60 -9.12
CA TYR A 161 -1.34 5.43 -9.97
C TYR A 161 -2.54 5.63 -10.89
N ALA A 162 -3.67 6.07 -10.35
CA ALA A 162 -4.88 6.38 -11.13
C ALA A 162 -4.63 7.49 -12.15
N GLU A 163 -3.97 8.58 -11.75
CA GLU A 163 -3.58 9.69 -12.63
C GLU A 163 -2.72 9.19 -13.82
N ARG A 164 -1.74 8.33 -13.54
CA ARG A 164 -0.90 7.73 -14.60
C ARG A 164 -1.67 6.79 -15.52
N ILE A 165 -2.77 6.21 -15.08
CA ILE A 165 -3.64 5.41 -15.94
C ILE A 165 -4.44 6.32 -16.85
N VAL A 166 -5.11 7.33 -16.29
CA VAL A 166 -5.91 8.31 -17.04
C VAL A 166 -5.07 8.95 -18.15
N ILE A 167 -3.89 9.49 -17.82
CA ILE A 167 -2.97 10.08 -18.81
C ILE A 167 -2.63 9.11 -19.96
N ARG A 168 -2.43 7.82 -19.66
CA ARG A 168 -2.10 6.81 -20.69
C ARG A 168 -3.31 6.47 -21.56
N MET A 169 -4.50 6.41 -20.98
CA MET A 169 -5.73 6.15 -21.72
C MET A 169 -6.12 7.33 -22.59
N ASP A 170 -6.05 8.56 -22.07
CA ASP A 170 -6.24 9.79 -22.86
C ASP A 170 -5.29 9.85 -24.06
N ALA A 171 -4.00 9.57 -23.82
CA ALA A 171 -3.02 9.53 -24.90
C ALA A 171 -3.32 8.43 -25.93
N ALA A 172 -3.95 7.33 -25.53
CA ALA A 172 -4.42 6.30 -26.46
C ALA A 172 -5.63 6.77 -27.26
N LEU A 173 -6.61 7.41 -26.62
CA LEU A 173 -7.80 7.97 -27.28
C LEU A 173 -7.42 9.01 -28.32
N VAL A 174 -6.53 9.96 -27.99
CA VAL A 174 -6.02 10.97 -28.94
C VAL A 174 -5.39 10.31 -30.18
N ARG A 175 -4.64 9.21 -30.01
CA ARG A 175 -4.08 8.48 -31.15
C ARG A 175 -5.15 7.79 -31.98
N LEU A 176 -6.18 7.22 -31.35
CA LEU A 176 -7.29 6.56 -32.04
C LEU A 176 -8.14 7.57 -32.82
N GLU A 177 -8.40 8.74 -32.26
CA GLU A 177 -9.04 9.87 -32.95
C GLU A 177 -8.26 10.29 -34.20
N GLN A 178 -6.94 10.47 -34.08
CA GLN A 178 -6.08 10.79 -35.22
C GLN A 178 -6.13 9.70 -36.31
N ILE A 179 -6.23 8.44 -35.93
CA ILE A 179 -6.40 7.33 -36.88
C ILE A 179 -7.78 7.40 -37.55
N ALA A 180 -8.84 7.63 -36.78
CA ALA A 180 -10.20 7.78 -37.31
C ALA A 180 -10.28 8.94 -38.33
N GLU A 181 -9.65 10.07 -38.04
CA GLU A 181 -9.60 11.23 -38.94
C GLU A 181 -8.82 10.93 -40.23
N ARG A 182 -7.69 10.22 -40.13
CA ARG A 182 -6.95 9.75 -41.30
C ARG A 182 -7.75 8.77 -42.16
N ILE A 183 -8.60 7.95 -41.54
CA ILE A 183 -9.50 7.04 -42.26
C ILE A 183 -10.61 7.85 -42.93
N ALA A 184 -11.23 8.81 -42.24
CA ALA A 184 -12.26 9.69 -42.79
C ALA A 184 -11.77 10.37 -44.08
N THR A 185 -10.63 11.05 -44.01
CA THR A 185 -10.01 11.73 -45.18
C THR A 185 -9.64 10.76 -46.31
N ARG A 186 -9.33 9.49 -45.99
CA ARG A 186 -9.05 8.47 -47.01
C ARG A 186 -10.33 7.97 -47.67
N ILE A 187 -11.43 7.82 -46.92
CA ILE A 187 -12.75 7.49 -47.46
C ILE A 187 -13.16 8.55 -48.48
N GLU A 188 -13.13 9.83 -48.08
CA GLU A 188 -13.48 10.96 -48.96
C GLU A 188 -12.69 10.93 -50.28
N LYS A 189 -11.36 10.82 -50.22
CA LYS A 189 -10.49 10.74 -51.41
C LYS A 189 -10.71 9.50 -52.28
N THR A 190 -11.30 8.44 -51.73
CA THR A 190 -11.55 7.20 -52.46
C THR A 190 -12.92 7.23 -53.12
N GLU A 191 -13.90 7.86 -52.47
CA GLU A 191 -15.21 8.15 -53.06
C GLU A 191 -15.15 9.18 -54.19
N GLU A 192 -14.26 10.17 -54.11
CA GLU A 192 -13.96 11.08 -55.23
C GLU A 192 -13.52 10.34 -56.50
N LYS A 193 -13.07 9.09 -56.39
CA LYS A 193 -12.69 8.22 -57.51
C LYS A 193 -13.83 7.29 -57.96
N GLY A 194 -15.02 7.41 -57.39
CA GLY A 194 -16.19 6.62 -57.75
C GLY A 194 -16.41 5.34 -56.94
N VAL A 195 -15.54 5.01 -55.98
CA VAL A 195 -15.70 3.81 -55.14
C VAL A 195 -16.78 4.05 -54.07
N ASP A 196 -17.80 3.19 -54.01
CA ASP A 196 -18.80 3.24 -52.93
C ASP A 196 -18.23 2.68 -51.62
N LEU A 197 -18.19 3.52 -50.59
CA LEU A 197 -17.68 3.22 -49.25
C LEU A 197 -18.73 3.43 -48.16
N THR A 198 -20.01 3.29 -48.48
CA THR A 198 -21.13 3.51 -47.54
C THR A 198 -20.99 2.68 -46.26
N ASP A 199 -20.66 1.39 -46.35
CA ASP A 199 -20.49 0.52 -45.17
C ASP A 199 -19.32 0.98 -44.28
N ALA A 200 -18.22 1.42 -44.88
CA ALA A 200 -17.08 1.94 -44.13
C ALA A 200 -17.42 3.24 -43.38
N LYS A 201 -18.28 4.09 -43.95
CA LYS A 201 -18.77 5.31 -43.26
C LYS A 201 -19.63 4.98 -42.05
N VAL A 202 -20.53 4.00 -42.18
CA VAL A 202 -21.37 3.53 -41.06
C VAL A 202 -20.49 3.01 -39.93
N GLU A 203 -19.50 2.17 -40.25
CA GLU A 203 -18.60 1.63 -39.24
C GLU A 203 -17.72 2.73 -38.59
N LEU A 204 -17.27 3.72 -39.37
CA LEU A 204 -16.56 4.87 -38.81
C LEU A 204 -17.44 5.74 -37.90
N ALA A 205 -18.75 5.82 -38.17
CA ALA A 205 -19.68 6.48 -37.26
C ALA A 205 -19.81 5.72 -35.93
N ASN A 206 -19.86 4.39 -35.96
CA ASN A 206 -19.83 3.55 -34.75
C ASN A 206 -18.56 3.78 -33.94
N VAL A 207 -17.40 3.89 -34.59
CA VAL A 207 -16.13 4.24 -33.94
C VAL A 207 -16.21 5.55 -33.17
N ARG A 208 -16.89 6.57 -33.71
CA ARG A 208 -17.05 7.87 -33.05
C ARG A 208 -17.89 7.78 -31.78
N ILE A 209 -18.95 6.97 -31.79
CA ILE A 209 -19.76 6.70 -30.60
C ILE A 209 -18.91 6.00 -29.54
N LEU A 210 -18.16 4.96 -29.93
CA LEU A 210 -17.28 4.25 -28.99
C LEU A 210 -16.18 5.16 -28.41
N LEU A 211 -15.67 6.12 -29.18
CA LEU A 211 -14.71 7.12 -28.68
C LEU A 211 -15.32 8.01 -27.59
N GLU A 212 -16.57 8.44 -27.77
CA GLU A 212 -17.31 9.21 -26.76
C GLU A 212 -17.50 8.39 -25.48
N ASP A 213 -18.00 7.15 -25.60
CA ASP A 213 -18.15 6.23 -24.46
C ASP A 213 -16.81 6.01 -23.73
N ALA A 214 -15.71 5.87 -24.48
CA ALA A 214 -14.39 5.66 -23.90
C ALA A 214 -13.89 6.90 -23.13
N HIS A 215 -14.18 8.12 -23.59
CA HIS A 215 -13.88 9.35 -22.84
C HIS A 215 -14.68 9.39 -21.54
N GLU A 216 -15.96 9.01 -21.57
CA GLU A 216 -16.79 8.92 -20.36
C GLU A 216 -16.21 7.92 -19.36
N TYR A 217 -15.81 6.73 -19.81
CA TYR A 217 -15.21 5.71 -18.94
C TYR A 217 -13.85 6.13 -18.38
N VAL A 218 -13.04 6.87 -19.14
CA VAL A 218 -11.77 7.42 -18.63
C VAL A 218 -12.03 8.52 -17.58
N SER A 219 -13.03 9.38 -17.79
CA SER A 219 -13.46 10.37 -16.80
C SER A 219 -13.94 9.69 -15.51
N LEU A 220 -14.72 8.61 -15.63
CA LEU A 220 -15.21 7.82 -14.49
C LEU A 220 -14.08 7.28 -13.61
N ILE A 221 -12.93 6.88 -14.19
CA ILE A 221 -11.76 6.46 -13.41
C ILE A 221 -11.27 7.60 -12.50
N GLY A 222 -11.25 8.84 -13.02
CA GLY A 222 -10.89 10.02 -12.25
C GLY A 222 -11.84 10.26 -11.09
N GLU A 223 -13.15 10.21 -11.35
CA GLU A 223 -14.20 10.39 -10.35
C GLU A 223 -14.13 9.32 -9.26
N VAL A 224 -14.16 8.05 -9.63
CA VAL A 224 -14.08 6.91 -8.70
C VAL A 224 -12.77 6.93 -7.92
N SER A 225 -11.66 7.36 -8.53
CA SER A 225 -10.39 7.52 -7.80
C SER A 225 -10.49 8.62 -6.74
N THR A 226 -11.09 9.77 -7.05
CA THR A 226 -11.23 10.86 -6.05
C THR A 226 -12.15 10.46 -4.89
N GLU A 227 -13.23 9.75 -5.18
CA GLU A 227 -14.15 9.21 -4.17
C GLU A 227 -13.46 8.16 -3.29
N THR A 228 -12.77 7.20 -3.91
CA THR A 228 -12.04 6.13 -3.21
C THR A 228 -10.96 6.69 -2.29
N LEU A 229 -10.25 7.74 -2.70
CA LEU A 229 -9.17 8.34 -1.92
C LEU A 229 -9.67 9.12 -0.69
N THR A 230 -10.88 9.67 -0.78
CA THR A 230 -11.51 10.46 0.29
C THR A 230 -12.35 9.62 1.26
N SER A 231 -12.62 8.36 0.91
CA SER A 231 -13.33 7.40 1.74
C SER A 231 -12.57 6.97 2.99
N GLU A 232 -13.32 6.54 4.01
CA GLU A 232 -12.80 5.93 5.24
C GLU A 232 -12.14 4.56 4.96
N THR A 233 -12.51 3.90 3.87
CA THR A 233 -12.10 2.52 3.54
C THR A 233 -11.48 2.39 2.13
N PRO A 234 -10.42 3.15 1.81
CA PRO A 234 -9.85 3.23 0.45
C PRO A 234 -9.38 1.87 -0.09
N LYS A 235 -9.04 0.93 0.79
CA LYS A 235 -8.63 -0.43 0.39
C LYS A 235 -9.77 -1.27 -0.18
N GLN A 236 -10.99 -1.08 0.30
CA GLN A 236 -12.16 -1.87 -0.14
C GLN A 236 -12.65 -1.36 -1.50
N GLN A 237 -12.70 -0.04 -1.66
CA GLN A 237 -13.12 0.63 -2.90
C GLN A 237 -12.06 0.63 -4.02
N MET A 238 -10.86 0.08 -3.75
CA MET A 238 -9.84 -0.07 -4.79
C MET A 238 -10.27 -1.03 -5.91
N GLN A 239 -11.26 -1.90 -5.64
CA GLN A 239 -11.85 -2.73 -6.67
C GLN A 239 -12.64 -1.90 -7.68
N ASP A 240 -13.34 -0.85 -7.25
CA ASP A 240 -14.14 0.02 -8.11
C ASP A 240 -13.26 0.75 -9.13
N ILE A 241 -12.08 1.22 -8.71
CA ILE A 241 -11.08 1.80 -9.63
C ILE A 241 -10.65 0.77 -10.68
N ARG A 242 -10.42 -0.48 -10.29
CA ARG A 242 -9.98 -1.53 -11.23
C ARG A 242 -11.08 -1.88 -12.23
N ASP A 243 -12.32 -1.95 -11.78
CA ASP A 243 -13.47 -2.26 -12.62
C ASP A 243 -13.69 -1.13 -13.64
N ALA A 244 -13.58 0.14 -13.23
CA ALA A 244 -13.62 1.29 -14.14
C ALA A 244 -12.46 1.26 -15.17
N VAL A 245 -11.25 0.90 -14.74
CA VAL A 245 -10.09 0.75 -15.62
C VAL A 245 -10.29 -0.36 -16.65
N GLU A 246 -10.84 -1.50 -16.24
CA GLU A 246 -11.10 -2.62 -17.17
C GLU A 246 -12.17 -2.24 -18.20
N LEU A 247 -13.22 -1.54 -17.77
CA LEU A 247 -14.28 -1.03 -18.67
C LEU A 247 -13.71 -0.08 -19.75
N ALA A 248 -12.90 0.90 -19.36
CA ALA A 248 -12.26 1.81 -20.30
C ALA A 248 -11.32 1.08 -21.27
N LYS A 249 -10.56 0.09 -20.76
CA LYS A 249 -9.65 -0.73 -21.57
C LYS A 249 -10.40 -1.59 -22.59
N ASP A 250 -11.51 -2.19 -22.22
CA ASP A 250 -12.33 -3.01 -23.12
C ASP A 250 -12.97 -2.15 -24.21
N CYS A 251 -13.41 -0.93 -23.88
CA CYS A 251 -13.91 0.03 -24.86
C CYS A 251 -12.80 0.46 -25.85
N ILE A 252 -11.60 0.79 -25.36
CA ILE A 252 -10.43 1.09 -26.20
C ILE A 252 -10.08 -0.07 -27.15
N ASN A 253 -10.14 -1.32 -26.67
CA ASN A 253 -9.92 -2.49 -27.51
C ASN A 253 -11.00 -2.65 -28.59
N SER A 254 -12.24 -2.35 -28.25
CA SER A 254 -13.39 -2.38 -29.17
C SER A 254 -13.23 -1.32 -30.27
N ILE A 255 -12.82 -0.09 -29.92
CA ILE A 255 -12.49 0.97 -30.90
C ILE A 255 -11.43 0.49 -31.89
N ARG A 256 -10.35 -0.12 -31.41
CA ARG A 256 -9.28 -0.65 -32.26
C ARG A 256 -9.79 -1.74 -33.22
N GLY A 257 -10.68 -2.61 -32.72
CA GLY A 257 -11.34 -3.64 -33.53
C GLY A 257 -12.16 -3.02 -34.66
N ALA A 258 -13.06 -2.09 -34.32
CA ALA A 258 -13.91 -1.38 -35.26
C ALA A 258 -13.11 -0.60 -36.33
N LEU A 259 -12.06 0.13 -35.93
CA LEU A 259 -11.15 0.81 -36.87
C LEU A 259 -10.49 -0.17 -37.86
N THR A 260 -10.09 -1.36 -37.38
CA THR A 260 -9.51 -2.39 -38.23
C THR A 260 -10.53 -2.92 -39.23
N GLU A 261 -11.79 -3.08 -38.80
CA GLU A 261 -12.89 -3.50 -39.67
C GLU A 261 -13.22 -2.44 -40.72
N THR A 262 -13.26 -1.15 -40.33
CA THR A 262 -13.41 -0.04 -41.28
C THR A 262 -12.35 -0.10 -42.39
N VAL A 263 -11.09 -0.35 -42.03
CA VAL A 263 -10.00 -0.49 -43.02
C VAL A 263 -10.21 -1.69 -43.94
N LYS A 264 -10.73 -2.82 -43.45
CA LYS A 264 -11.07 -3.97 -44.30
C LYS A 264 -12.18 -3.64 -45.28
N LEU A 265 -13.24 -2.96 -44.83
CA LEU A 265 -14.34 -2.52 -45.69
C LEU A 265 -13.84 -1.60 -46.80
N ILE A 266 -12.94 -0.66 -46.50
CA ILE A 266 -12.32 0.21 -47.51
C ILE A 266 -11.55 -0.61 -48.55
N ARG A 267 -10.78 -1.62 -48.12
CA ARG A 267 -10.03 -2.49 -49.05
C ARG A 267 -10.97 -3.29 -49.95
N ALA A 268 -12.02 -3.88 -49.37
CA ALA A 268 -13.02 -4.64 -50.11
C ALA A 268 -13.74 -3.77 -51.15
N GLY A 269 -14.09 -2.53 -50.81
CA GLY A 269 -14.68 -1.57 -51.74
C GLY A 269 -13.77 -1.25 -52.93
N ILE A 270 -12.47 -0.99 -52.67
CA ILE A 270 -11.49 -0.73 -53.73
C ILE A 270 -11.29 -1.96 -54.62
N GLU A 271 -11.15 -3.15 -54.03
CA GLU A 271 -10.97 -4.39 -54.80
C GLU A 271 -12.18 -4.70 -55.69
N LYS A 272 -13.40 -4.43 -55.19
CA LYS A 272 -14.64 -4.58 -55.97
C LYS A 272 -14.62 -3.66 -57.19
N GLU A 273 -14.32 -2.39 -57.02
CA GLU A 273 -14.27 -1.43 -58.14
C GLU A 273 -13.25 -1.86 -59.21
N THR A 274 -12.04 -2.23 -58.80
CA THR A 274 -10.98 -2.64 -59.74
C THR A 274 -11.33 -3.85 -60.60
N ARG A 275 -12.12 -4.81 -60.08
CA ARG A 275 -12.58 -5.96 -60.86
C ARG A 275 -13.60 -5.55 -61.92
N THR A 276 -14.49 -4.64 -61.58
CA THR A 276 -15.51 -4.13 -62.51
C THR A 276 -14.88 -3.40 -63.70
N GLU A 277 -13.80 -2.64 -63.49
CA GLU A 277 -13.07 -1.98 -64.57
C GLU A 277 -12.37 -2.95 -65.54
N GLU A 278 -11.93 -4.11 -65.06
CA GLU A 278 -11.30 -5.15 -65.90
C GLU A 278 -12.33 -5.86 -66.78
N GLU A 279 -13.51 -6.18 -66.25
CA GLU A 279 -14.59 -6.83 -67.01
C GLU A 279 -15.09 -5.94 -68.17
N VAL A 280 -15.24 -4.63 -67.94
CA VAL A 280 -15.70 -3.68 -68.98
C VAL A 280 -14.70 -3.54 -70.13
N LYS A 281 -13.40 -3.78 -69.91
CA LYS A 281 -12.39 -3.73 -70.98
C LYS A 281 -12.37 -4.99 -71.86
N VAL A 282 -12.82 -6.13 -71.35
CA VAL A 282 -12.81 -7.39 -72.11
C VAL A 282 -13.96 -7.45 -73.13
N GLU A 283 -15.12 -6.89 -72.80
CA GLU A 283 -16.26 -6.85 -73.76
C GLU A 283 -16.08 -5.82 -74.90
N GLY A 284 -15.11 -4.91 -74.81
CA GLY A 284 -14.87 -3.88 -75.82
C GLY A 284 -13.90 -4.24 -76.95
N ILE A 285 -13.36 -5.47 -76.97
CA ILE A 285 -12.29 -5.87 -77.91
C ILE A 285 -12.77 -6.92 -78.95
N GLU A 286 -13.99 -7.44 -78.85
CA GLU A 286 -14.44 -8.54 -79.73
C GLU A 286 -14.99 -8.13 -81.12
N ASP A 287 -15.07 -6.84 -81.48
CA ASP A 287 -15.74 -6.40 -82.73
C ASP A 287 -14.83 -5.84 -83.86
N ASP A 288 -13.49 -5.90 -83.78
CA ASP A 288 -12.61 -5.38 -84.86
C ASP A 288 -11.43 -6.28 -85.26
N LEU A 289 -11.62 -7.61 -85.25
CA LEU A 289 -10.61 -8.53 -85.82
C LEU A 289 -11.20 -9.61 -86.75
N THR A 290 -11.99 -9.18 -87.73
CA THR A 290 -12.31 -10.00 -88.91
C THR A 290 -11.97 -9.26 -90.21
N THR A 291 -10.71 -8.93 -90.45
CA THR A 291 -10.28 -8.73 -91.85
C THR A 291 -8.82 -9.13 -92.08
N ALA A 292 -8.69 -10.26 -92.79
CA ALA A 292 -7.68 -10.59 -93.77
C ALA A 292 -6.19 -10.48 -93.37
N THR A 293 -5.50 -11.63 -93.32
CA THR A 293 -4.25 -11.82 -94.07
C THR A 293 -4.04 -13.32 -94.29
N SER A 294 -4.60 -13.82 -95.40
CA SER A 294 -4.05 -14.98 -96.10
C SER A 294 -2.97 -14.45 -97.04
N THR A 295 -1.71 -14.77 -96.77
CA THR A 295 -0.70 -14.86 -97.83
C THR A 295 0.33 -15.89 -97.44
N GLU A 296 0.26 -17.01 -98.15
CA GLU A 296 1.32 -18.00 -98.34
C GLU A 296 2.61 -17.31 -98.81
N THR A 297 3.75 -17.82 -98.34
CA THR A 297 4.94 -18.21 -99.13
C THR A 297 6.03 -18.62 -98.12
N GLU A 298 6.33 -19.91 -97.97
CA GLU A 298 7.26 -20.72 -98.77
C GLU A 298 8.75 -20.46 -98.44
N THR A 299 9.47 -21.58 -98.26
CA THR A 299 10.91 -21.78 -98.55
C THR A 299 11.97 -21.50 -97.45
N THR A 300 12.32 -22.57 -96.75
CA THR A 300 13.68 -23.12 -96.48
C THR A 300 14.91 -22.22 -96.65
N SER A 301 15.76 -22.15 -95.62
CA SER A 301 17.16 -22.63 -95.61
C SER A 301 17.81 -22.18 -94.28
N ASP A 302 18.21 -23.08 -93.41
CA ASP A 302 19.54 -23.72 -93.39
C ASP A 302 20.62 -22.84 -92.74
N THR A 303 21.46 -23.49 -91.94
CA THR A 303 22.85 -23.15 -91.56
C THR A 303 23.13 -22.81 -90.08
N GLN A 304 23.59 -23.88 -89.40
CA GLN A 304 24.65 -24.02 -88.38
C GLN A 304 24.54 -23.36 -87.02
#